data_AF-A0A2I1HQ05-F1
#
_entry.id   AF-A0A2I1HQ05-F1
#
_cell.length_a   1.000
_cell.length_b   1.000
_cell.length_c   1.000
_cell.angle_alpha   90.00
_cell.angle_beta   90.00
_cell.angle_gamma   90.00
#
_symmetry.space_group_name_H-M   'P 1'
#
loop_
_entity.id
_entity.type
_entity.pdbx_description
1 polymer ?
#
loop_
_entity_poly.entity_id
_entity_poly.type
_entity_poly.pdbx_seq_one_letter_code
_entity_poly.pdbx_strand_id
1 'polypeptide(L)'
;MKLPNLNYTKTSIMNYNNNEYFLYHQSLINCIKNILSISDISQNFALTFEKVKHNGEREFSEQNTGIWWENVEKSLPPGAKLLSLILYSDVTNVDTLGKSQLHPIYLSIGNIKNWRRNKKDAKQLLAYLPILKSNNITERN
;
A
#
# COMPACT_ATOMS: atom_id res chain seq x y z
N MET A 1 19.73 -10.67 -8.51
CA MET A 1 19.13 -9.54 -7.79
C MET A 1 19.32 -9.78 -6.30
N LYS A 2 20.25 -9.10 -5.63
CA LYS A 2 20.42 -9.22 -4.18
C LYS A 2 19.23 -8.51 -3.54
N LEU A 3 18.30 -9.26 -2.94
CA LEU A 3 17.28 -8.67 -2.08
C LEU A 3 18.04 -8.04 -0.89
N PRO A 4 17.97 -6.71 -0.68
CA PRO A 4 18.59 -6.10 0.48
C PRO A 4 17.98 -6.74 1.73
N ASN A 5 18.78 -6.94 2.78
CA ASN A 5 18.32 -7.43 4.07
C ASN A 5 17.06 -6.65 4.50
N LEU A 6 15.88 -7.25 4.32
CA LEU A 6 14.61 -6.64 4.69
C LEU A 6 14.53 -6.70 6.21
N ASN A 7 14.91 -5.60 6.86
CA ASN A 7 14.80 -5.49 8.31
C ASN A 7 13.33 -5.22 8.66
N TYR A 8 12.69 -6.23 9.23
CA TYR A 8 11.34 -6.12 9.77
C TYR A 8 11.39 -5.73 11.25
N THR A 9 10.57 -4.75 11.60
CA THR A 9 10.27 -4.36 12.98
C THR A 9 9.03 -5.13 13.44
N LYS A 10 9.07 -5.65 14.67
CA LYS A 10 7.93 -6.26 15.35
C LYS A 10 7.36 -5.26 16.34
N THR A 11 6.09 -4.91 16.19
CA THR A 11 5.39 -3.98 17.10
C THR A 11 4.14 -4.66 17.65
N SER A 12 3.97 -4.64 18.97
CA SER A 12 2.71 -5.08 19.59
C SER A 12 1.61 -4.07 19.24
N ILE A 13 0.49 -4.55 18.70
CA ILE A 13 -0.60 -3.67 18.27
C ILE A 13 -1.89 -3.88 19.08
N MET A 14 -2.12 -5.08 19.62
CA MET A 14 -3.29 -5.34 20.45
C MET A 14 -3.14 -6.62 21.28
N ASN A 15 -3.93 -6.68 22.35
CA ASN A 15 -4.16 -7.89 23.13
C ASN A 15 -5.61 -8.35 22.93
N TYR A 16 -5.82 -9.63 22.64
CA TYR A 16 -7.15 -10.22 22.48
C TYR A 16 -7.15 -11.69 22.91
N ASN A 17 -8.13 -12.10 23.73
CA ASN A 17 -8.22 -13.44 24.33
C ASN A 17 -6.90 -13.90 25.00
N ASN A 18 -6.30 -13.04 25.84
CA ASN A 18 -5.01 -13.28 26.50
C ASN A 18 -3.84 -13.59 25.54
N ASN A 19 -3.98 -13.29 24.25
CA ASN A 19 -2.92 -13.38 23.26
C ASN A 19 -2.51 -11.97 22.82
N GLU A 20 -1.21 -11.73 22.74
CA GLU A 20 -0.64 -10.51 22.17
C GLU A 20 -0.45 -10.68 20.66
N TYR A 21 -0.90 -9.68 19.90
CA TYR A 21 -0.83 -9.66 18.44
C TYR A 21 0.14 -8.57 17.98
N PHE A 22 0.95 -8.94 16.99
CA PHE A 22 2.04 -8.11 16.51
C PHE A 22 1.88 -7.78 15.03
N LEU A 23 2.25 -6.56 14.68
CA LEU A 23 2.49 -6.14 13.31
C LEU A 23 3.97 -6.33 13.00
N TYR A 24 4.27 -7.08 11.95
CA TYR A 24 5.61 -7.19 11.38
C TYR A 24 5.69 -6.25 10.18
N HIS A 25 6.52 -5.21 10.24
CA HIS A 25 6.53 -4.14 9.22
C HIS A 25 7.93 -3.63 8.90
N GLN A 26 8.07 -3.03 7.72
CA GLN A 26 9.25 -2.30 7.30
C GLN A 26 9.05 -0.79 7.49
N SER A 27 10.14 -0.03 7.54
CA SER A 27 10.08 1.43 7.52
C SER A 27 9.37 1.93 6.27
N LEU A 28 8.26 2.64 6.46
CA LEU A 28 7.48 3.24 5.37
C LEU A 28 8.36 4.12 4.47
N ILE A 29 9.24 4.93 5.07
CA ILE A 29 10.17 5.81 4.34
C ILE A 29 11.15 4.99 3.50
N ASN A 30 11.64 3.85 4.01
CA ASN A 30 12.53 2.99 3.23
C ASN A 30 11.77 2.34 2.07
N CYS A 31 10.54 1.89 2.27
CA CYS A 31 9.71 1.36 1.19
C CYS A 31 9.47 2.40 0.09
N ILE A 32 9.17 3.64 0.46
CA ILE A 32 9.02 4.75 -0.51
C ILE A 32 10.33 4.97 -1.28
N LYS A 33 11.47 5.06 -0.58
CA LYS A 33 12.79 5.25 -1.22
C LYS A 33 13.13 4.12 -2.19
N ASN A 34 12.85 2.88 -1.81
CA ASN A 34 13.09 1.72 -2.65
C ASN A 34 12.25 1.77 -3.93
N ILE A 35 10.95 2.07 -3.83
CA ILE A 35 10.10 2.25 -5.02
C ILE A 35 10.68 3.37 -5.90
N LEU A 36 10.99 4.54 -5.33
CA LEU A 36 11.54 5.68 -6.07
C LEU A 36 12.93 5.43 -6.68
N SER A 37 13.68 4.45 -6.17
CA SER A 37 15.01 4.08 -6.70
C SER A 37 14.95 3.27 -7.99
N ILE A 38 13.78 2.76 -8.37
CA ILE A 38 13.58 1.99 -9.60
C ILE A 38 13.73 2.95 -10.79
N SER A 39 14.70 2.67 -11.67
CA SER A 39 14.85 3.42 -12.92
C SER A 39 13.54 3.41 -13.69
N ASP A 40 13.15 4.54 -14.27
CA ASP A 40 11.90 4.75 -15.03
C ASP A 40 10.63 5.08 -14.21
N ILE A 41 10.61 4.78 -12.90
CA ILE A 41 9.36 4.85 -12.15
C ILE A 41 8.82 6.29 -12.02
N SER A 42 9.75 7.24 -12.01
CA SER A 42 9.49 8.67 -11.82
C SER A 42 9.26 9.45 -13.11
N GLN A 43 9.50 8.86 -14.29
CA GLN A 43 9.48 9.58 -15.56
C GLN A 43 8.11 10.19 -15.89
N ASN A 44 7.03 9.52 -15.47
CA ASN A 44 5.65 9.93 -15.74
C ASN A 44 4.87 10.20 -14.44
N PHE A 45 5.55 10.69 -13.39
CA PHE A 45 4.87 11.01 -12.13
C PHE A 45 3.82 12.11 -12.33
N ALA A 46 2.59 11.84 -11.88
CA ALA A 46 1.60 12.88 -11.71
C ALA A 46 1.99 13.77 -10.53
N LEU A 47 2.26 15.04 -10.80
CA LEU A 47 2.65 16.03 -9.78
C LEU A 47 1.56 17.07 -9.52
N THR A 48 0.61 17.20 -10.44
CA THR A 48 -0.47 18.18 -10.40
C THR A 48 -1.79 17.54 -10.75
N PHE A 49 -2.87 18.12 -10.25
CA PHE A 49 -4.23 17.81 -10.60
C PHE A 49 -4.46 17.99 -12.10
N GLU A 50 -5.17 17.05 -12.70
CA GLU A 50 -5.56 17.10 -14.11
C GLU A 50 -7.08 16.97 -14.25
N LYS A 51 -7.70 17.96 -14.90
CA LYS A 51 -9.12 17.91 -15.27
C LYS A 51 -9.26 17.30 -16.65
N VAL A 52 -9.41 15.98 -16.69
CA VAL A 52 -9.61 15.21 -17.93
C VAL A 52 -11.11 15.16 -18.28
N LYS A 53 -11.43 15.34 -19.56
CA LYS A 53 -12.78 15.16 -20.08
C LYS A 53 -12.75 14.24 -21.30
N HIS A 54 -13.73 13.33 -21.38
CA HIS A 54 -13.95 12.47 -22.53
C HIS A 54 -15.41 12.62 -22.97
N ASN A 55 -15.66 12.90 -24.25
CA ASN A 55 -16.99 13.22 -24.78
C ASN A 55 -17.75 14.31 -24.01
N GLY A 56 -17.03 15.30 -23.47
CA GLY A 56 -17.60 16.41 -22.68
C GLY A 56 -17.86 16.08 -21.21
N GLU A 57 -17.82 14.80 -20.83
CA GLU A 57 -18.01 14.33 -19.46
C GLU A 57 -16.69 14.28 -18.69
N ARG A 58 -16.76 14.44 -17.37
CA ARG A 58 -15.59 14.38 -16.50
C ARG A 58 -15.10 12.93 -16.40
N GLU A 59 -13.82 12.72 -16.67
CA GLU A 59 -13.18 11.41 -16.53
C GLU A 59 -12.37 11.33 -15.23
N PHE A 60 -12.43 10.17 -14.58
CA PHE A 60 -11.69 9.83 -13.37
C PHE A 60 -10.90 8.54 -13.59
N SER A 61 -9.76 8.62 -14.28
CA SER A 61 -8.95 7.45 -14.67
C SER A 61 -7.65 7.29 -13.88
N GLU A 62 -7.15 8.37 -13.28
CA GLU A 62 -5.94 8.36 -12.44
C GLU A 62 -6.17 9.09 -11.12
N GLN A 63 -5.28 8.84 -10.18
CA GLN A 63 -5.26 9.48 -8.85
C GLN A 63 -5.33 11.01 -8.97
N ASN A 64 -4.50 11.62 -9.82
CA ASN A 64 -4.47 13.07 -10.00
C ASN A 64 -5.67 13.66 -10.75
N THR A 65 -6.61 12.84 -11.22
CA THR A 65 -7.88 13.31 -11.80
C THR A 65 -9.00 13.39 -10.77
N GLY A 66 -8.80 12.86 -9.56
CA GLY A 66 -9.80 12.85 -8.50
C GLY A 66 -10.03 14.22 -7.87
N ILE A 67 -11.27 14.47 -7.43
CA ILE A 67 -11.64 15.71 -6.71
C ILE A 67 -10.83 15.86 -5.41
N TRP A 68 -10.52 14.75 -4.74
CA TRP A 68 -9.71 14.80 -3.52
C TRP A 68 -8.30 15.37 -3.80
N TRP A 69 -7.67 15.04 -4.93
CA TRP A 69 -6.35 15.56 -5.28
C TRP A 69 -6.41 17.07 -5.48
N GLU A 70 -7.44 17.56 -6.18
CA GLU A 70 -7.67 19.00 -6.38
C GLU A 70 -7.75 19.75 -5.04
N ASN A 71 -8.52 19.20 -4.09
CA ASN A 71 -8.71 19.81 -2.78
C ASN A 71 -7.42 19.80 -1.94
N VAL A 72 -6.66 18.70 -1.99
CA VAL A 72 -5.39 18.60 -1.27
C VAL A 72 -4.35 19.51 -1.90
N GLU A 73 -4.22 19.55 -3.22
CA GLU A 73 -3.25 20.44 -3.87
C GLU A 73 -3.52 21.92 -3.57
N LYS A 74 -4.79 22.33 -3.49
CA LYS A 74 -5.19 23.68 -3.08
C LYS A 74 -4.85 24.03 -1.63
N SER A 75 -4.75 23.03 -0.74
CA SER A 75 -4.41 23.26 0.67
C SER A 75 -2.91 23.20 0.96
N LEU A 76 -2.09 22.82 -0.03
CA LEU A 76 -0.63 22.74 0.13
C LEU A 76 0.03 24.13 0.08
N PRO A 77 1.14 24.33 0.82
CA PRO A 77 1.96 25.53 0.71
C PRO A 77 2.49 25.76 -0.72
N PRO A 78 2.80 27.01 -1.10
CA PRO A 78 3.44 27.31 -2.37
C PRO A 78 4.71 26.46 -2.57
N GLY A 79 4.81 25.82 -3.74
CA GLY A 79 5.94 24.96 -4.10
C GLY A 79 5.87 23.52 -3.58
N ALA A 80 4.94 23.20 -2.66
CA ALA A 80 4.74 21.82 -2.22
C ALA A 80 3.95 21.00 -3.27
N LYS A 81 4.21 19.69 -3.31
CA LYS A 81 3.56 18.72 -4.20
C LYS A 81 3.04 17.53 -3.42
N LEU A 82 1.90 17.00 -3.83
CA LEU A 82 1.29 15.84 -3.19
C LEU A 82 2.02 14.55 -3.59
N LEU A 83 2.41 13.74 -2.61
CA LEU A 83 2.81 12.34 -2.80
C LEU A 83 1.71 11.43 -2.24
N SER A 84 0.93 10.83 -3.13
CA SER A 84 -0.12 9.88 -2.77
C SER A 84 0.48 8.50 -2.49
N LEU A 85 0.06 7.87 -1.39
CA LEU A 85 0.42 6.50 -1.02
C LEU A 85 -0.82 5.63 -1.04
N ILE A 86 -0.71 4.46 -1.67
CA ILE A 86 -1.78 3.45 -1.74
C ILE A 86 -1.32 2.25 -0.92
N LEU A 87 -2.09 1.93 0.12
CA LEU A 87 -1.95 0.71 0.89
C LEU A 87 -3.08 -0.24 0.52
N TYR A 88 -2.76 -1.48 0.21
CA TYR A 88 -3.76 -2.51 -0.01
C TYR A 88 -3.30 -3.83 0.61
N SER A 89 -4.27 -4.62 1.04
CA SER A 89 -4.04 -5.93 1.65
C SER A 89 -4.91 -6.95 0.94
N ASP A 90 -4.36 -8.13 0.70
CA ASP A 90 -5.11 -9.28 0.18
C ASP A 90 -4.61 -10.55 0.87
N VAL A 91 -5.52 -11.51 1.09
CA VAL A 91 -5.20 -12.77 1.76
C VAL A 91 -4.35 -13.61 0.83
N THR A 92 -3.20 -14.08 1.31
CA THR A 92 -2.30 -14.94 0.55
C THR A 92 -2.14 -16.27 1.27
N ASN A 93 -2.38 -17.37 0.56
CA ASN A 93 -2.08 -18.71 1.05
C ASN A 93 -0.57 -18.94 0.97
N VAL A 94 0.05 -19.34 2.08
CA VAL A 94 1.51 -19.56 2.16
C VAL A 94 1.92 -21.03 2.13
N ASP A 95 0.97 -21.97 2.17
CA ASP A 95 1.22 -23.38 1.96
C ASP A 95 0.48 -23.91 0.72
N THR A 96 0.95 -25.04 0.21
CA THR A 96 0.37 -25.72 -0.97
C THR A 96 -1.04 -26.25 -0.72
N LEU A 97 -1.46 -26.33 0.54
CA LEU A 97 -2.74 -26.90 0.98
C LEU A 97 -3.77 -25.83 1.40
N GLY A 98 -3.43 -24.54 1.36
CA GLY A 98 -4.27 -23.42 1.80
C GLY A 98 -4.57 -23.35 3.30
N LYS A 99 -3.84 -24.06 4.17
CA LYS A 99 -4.09 -24.11 5.62
C LYS A 99 -3.52 -22.92 6.38
N SER A 100 -2.48 -22.30 5.82
CA SER A 100 -1.79 -21.16 6.39
C SER A 100 -2.03 -19.94 5.52
N GLN A 101 -2.63 -18.92 6.10
CA GLN A 101 -2.91 -17.64 5.45
C GLN A 101 -2.01 -16.55 6.03
N LEU A 102 -1.64 -15.58 5.20
CA LEU A 102 -1.04 -14.32 5.62
C LEU A 102 -1.82 -13.17 4.99
N HIS A 103 -1.87 -12.03 5.69
CA HIS A 103 -2.49 -10.80 5.22
C HIS A 103 -1.40 -9.74 4.99
N PRO A 104 -0.63 -9.82 3.90
CA PRO A 104 0.36 -8.81 3.56
C PRO A 104 -0.31 -7.47 3.22
N ILE A 105 0.26 -6.39 3.75
CA ILE A 105 0.00 -5.02 3.29
C ILE A 105 1.10 -4.65 2.30
N TYR A 106 0.70 -4.28 1.09
CA TYR A 106 1.57 -3.72 0.08
C TYR A 106 1.41 -2.20 0.01
N LEU A 107 2.52 -1.52 -0.26
CA LEU A 107 2.62 -0.10 -0.55
C LEU A 107 2.88 0.11 -2.04
N SER A 108 2.18 1.08 -2.61
CA SER A 108 2.46 1.65 -3.93
C SER A 108 2.35 3.18 -3.88
N ILE A 109 3.00 3.88 -4.81
CA ILE A 109 2.87 5.33 -4.94
C ILE A 109 1.77 5.66 -5.96
N GLY A 110 0.79 6.47 -5.56
CA GLY A 110 -0.36 6.84 -6.38
C GLY A 110 -0.03 7.79 -7.53
N ASN A 111 1.08 8.52 -7.43
CA ASN A 111 1.58 9.40 -8.49
C ASN A 111 2.09 8.65 -9.73
N ILE A 112 2.42 7.35 -9.59
CA ILE A 112 2.85 6.52 -10.72
C ILE A 112 1.62 6.19 -11.57
N LYS A 113 1.67 6.41 -12.89
CA LYS A 113 0.57 6.06 -13.81
C LYS A 113 0.16 4.59 -13.70
N ASN A 114 -1.12 4.30 -13.85
CA ASN A 114 -1.73 2.99 -13.57
C ASN A 114 -1.01 1.83 -14.29
N TRP A 115 -0.69 2.00 -15.57
CA TRP A 115 -0.03 0.96 -16.38
C TRP A 115 1.35 0.57 -15.82
N ARG A 116 2.11 1.51 -15.25
CA ARG A 116 3.42 1.28 -14.64
C ARG A 116 3.30 0.82 -13.19
N ARG A 117 2.36 1.41 -12.45
CA ARG A 117 1.99 1.08 -11.07
C ARG A 117 1.53 -0.38 -10.93
N ASN A 118 0.93 -0.95 -11.98
CA ASN A 118 0.46 -2.33 -11.99
C ASN A 118 1.57 -3.40 -12.08
N LYS A 119 2.80 -3.01 -12.41
CA LYS A 119 3.94 -3.92 -12.39
C LYS A 119 4.31 -4.33 -10.96
N LYS A 120 4.91 -5.52 -10.80
CA LYS A 120 5.22 -6.10 -9.47
C LYS A 120 6.28 -5.29 -8.72
N ASP A 121 7.24 -4.73 -9.44
CA ASP A 121 8.34 -3.92 -8.91
C ASP A 121 7.90 -2.55 -8.37
N ALA A 122 6.81 -1.99 -8.90
CA ALA A 122 6.22 -0.73 -8.40
C ALA A 122 5.49 -0.86 -7.06
N LYS A 123 5.51 -2.05 -6.45
CA LYS A 123 4.84 -2.39 -5.20
C LYS A 123 5.86 -2.97 -4.23
N GLN A 124 5.77 -2.59 -2.97
CA GLN A 124 6.62 -3.13 -1.92
C GLN A 124 5.78 -3.69 -0.78
N LEU A 125 6.12 -4.90 -0.32
CA LEU A 125 5.55 -5.44 0.92
C LEU A 125 5.94 -4.53 2.08
N LEU A 126 4.95 -3.95 2.75
CA LEU A 126 5.12 -3.05 3.87
C LEU A 126 5.02 -3.80 5.19
N ALA A 127 4.01 -4.65 5.35
CA ALA A 127 3.74 -5.31 6.63
C ALA A 127 2.93 -6.60 6.47
N TYR A 128 2.79 -7.35 7.57
CA TYR A 128 1.85 -8.45 7.71
C TYR A 128 0.87 -8.16 8.83
N LEU A 129 -0.42 -8.11 8.51
CA LEU A 129 -1.48 -8.01 9.51
C LEU A 129 -1.59 -9.30 10.32
N PRO A 130 -1.79 -9.21 11.65
CA PRO A 130 -2.01 -10.39 12.46
C PRO A 130 -3.36 -11.03 12.15
N ILE A 131 -3.39 -12.36 12.14
CA ILE A 131 -4.61 -13.15 12.07
C ILE A 131 -5.06 -13.47 13.48
N LEU A 132 -6.25 -12.99 13.85
CA LEU A 132 -6.84 -13.29 15.15
C LEU A 132 -7.26 -14.76 15.18
N LYS A 133 -6.90 -15.46 16.26
CA LYS A 133 -7.43 -16.80 16.50
C LYS A 133 -8.88 -16.70 16.93
N SER A 134 -9.77 -17.44 16.28
CA SER A 134 -11.15 -17.59 16.74
C SER A 134 -11.16 -18.30 18.10
N ASN A 135 -12.02 -17.86 19.01
CA ASN A 135 -12.38 -18.69 20.15
C ASN A 135 -13.24 -19.82 19.60
N ASN A 136 -12.63 -21.00 19.40
CA ASN A 136 -13.42 -22.21 19.27
C ASN A 136 -14.02 -22.51 20.65
N ILE A 137 -15.11 -21.83 20.99
CA ILE A 137 -16.07 -22.36 21.96
C ILE A 137 -16.76 -23.50 21.22
N THR A 138 -16.14 -24.67 21.19
CA THR A 138 -16.88 -25.90 20.93
C THR A 138 -17.80 -26.11 22.12
N GLU A 139 -18.99 -25.52 22.08
CA GLU A 139 -20.13 -26.06 22.81
C GLU A 139 -20.44 -27.42 22.18
N ARG A 140 -19.82 -28.46 22.74
CA ARG A 140 -20.36 -29.82 22.63
C ARG A 140 -21.29 -29.98 23.83
N ASN A 141 -22.58 -29.71 23.62
CA ASN A 141 -23.66 -30.31 24.40
C ASN A 141 -24.39 -31.29 23.50
#